data_AF-A0A1M3ELU6-F1
#
_entry.id   AF-A0A1M3ELU6-F1
#
_cell.length_a   1.000
_cell.length_b   1.000
_cell.length_c   1.000
_cell.angle_alpha   90.00
_cell.angle_beta   90.00
_cell.angle_gamma   90.00
#
_symmetry.space_group_name_H-M   'P 1'
#
loop_
_entity.id
_entity.type
_entity.pdbx_description
1 polymer ?
#
loop_
_entity_poly.entity_id
_entity_poly.type
_entity_poly.pdbx_seq_one_letter_code
_entity_poly.pdbx_strand_id
1 'polypeptide(L)'
;MGDDFHAFLFTYGEVRGSASQALAYGWRAGQQAGHFNPFGQALGALFHYVSYALPAATGLPARTVAVLAGATLIWGTALAVAWCTAWGLRHAGVVDDVLLPRCFAVTAAVLGASLQLHPWSNDPVSSFLMAGWASALLGFVVLGAALRAVAPGRSGWSDVVWLGVLGVLAVLWYEMLAGVVVGVAAVLVVAGIAVWRSRGARAVGRVLALLGSGVVVPAVVFVAGRFLSAGQQRGYTGTDVALGRAALRSTWAAFVGVLPGGGWPYLITSAGPPHLDAVPAALTLLYALALAGVVRLSGSRVPVVPDPRGLVAPALGAAVAWGATTATQTLTLKYASEIRVAGQVYMYHVVALGSLAVIVALAVVAASGRWRGPRAAGTGAAAAMLVGAFVLVQLTVAWHLSDFLRGAFDGNRELTAAAVDASRTPDARCAVLVRWADRPWPDYYRSAVVIDVQRTYQARFGEPFCVASSELDRVLAAPSG
;
A
#
# COMPACT_ATOMS: atom_id res chain seq x y z
N MET A 1 2.06 10.69 -8.85
CA MET A 1 2.00 10.74 -10.33
C MET A 1 0.57 10.40 -10.73
N GLY A 2 0.17 10.66 -11.98
CA GLY A 2 -1.16 10.31 -12.49
C GLY A 2 -2.32 10.77 -11.62
N ASP A 3 -3.19 9.85 -11.22
CA ASP A 3 -4.46 10.12 -10.53
C ASP A 3 -4.28 10.88 -9.20
N ASP A 4 -3.21 10.65 -8.43
CA ASP A 4 -2.94 11.37 -7.16
C ASP A 4 -2.52 12.82 -7.41
N PHE A 5 -1.82 13.08 -8.52
CA PHE A 5 -1.43 14.43 -8.91
C PHE A 5 -2.64 15.20 -9.46
N HIS A 6 -3.46 14.55 -10.27
CA HIS A 6 -4.73 15.10 -10.73
C HIS A 6 -5.68 15.37 -9.54
N ALA A 7 -5.87 14.41 -8.63
CA ALA A 7 -6.71 14.56 -7.44
C ALA A 7 -6.24 15.70 -6.53
N PHE A 8 -4.92 15.92 -6.40
CA PHE A 8 -4.36 17.08 -5.71
C PHE A 8 -4.80 18.41 -6.34
N LEU A 9 -4.79 18.50 -7.67
CA LEU A 9 -5.20 19.71 -8.40
C LEU A 9 -6.72 19.86 -8.54
N PHE A 10 -7.48 18.79 -8.40
CA PHE A 10 -8.92 18.77 -8.58
C PHE A 10 -9.70 19.02 -7.28
N THR A 11 -9.33 18.31 -6.21
CA THR A 11 -10.24 18.13 -5.06
C THR A 11 -10.56 19.45 -4.36
N TYR A 12 -9.58 20.36 -4.21
CA TYR A 12 -9.79 21.63 -3.52
C TYR A 12 -10.81 22.53 -4.24
N GLY A 13 -10.69 22.67 -5.56
CA GLY A 13 -11.62 23.44 -6.38
C GLY A 13 -13.01 22.82 -6.42
N GLU A 14 -13.11 21.50 -6.55
CA GLU A 14 -14.39 20.77 -6.60
C GLU A 14 -15.20 20.96 -5.31
N VAL A 15 -14.53 20.92 -4.16
CA VAL A 15 -15.16 20.99 -2.84
C VAL A 15 -15.21 22.43 -2.30
N ARG A 16 -14.95 23.41 -3.17
CA ARG A 16 -14.99 24.86 -2.89
C ARG A 16 -14.23 25.24 -1.62
N GLY A 17 -13.06 24.62 -1.41
CA GLY A 17 -12.21 24.91 -0.25
C GLY A 17 -12.73 24.41 1.10
N SER A 18 -13.67 23.45 1.16
CA SER A 18 -14.23 22.92 2.40
C SER A 18 -13.86 21.47 2.69
N ALA A 19 -13.24 21.22 3.85
CA ALA A 19 -12.84 19.88 4.30
C ALA A 19 -14.05 18.93 4.52
N SER A 20 -15.16 19.44 5.06
CA SER A 20 -16.37 18.63 5.25
C SER A 20 -17.04 18.30 3.92
N GLN A 21 -16.99 19.22 2.95
CA GLN A 21 -17.44 18.94 1.59
C GLN A 21 -16.53 17.93 0.88
N ALA A 22 -15.22 17.92 1.17
CA ALA A 22 -14.31 16.89 0.67
C ALA A 22 -14.67 15.49 1.17
N LEU A 23 -14.96 15.33 2.47
CA LEU A 23 -15.47 14.07 3.02
C LEU A 23 -16.79 13.66 2.36
N ALA A 24 -17.74 14.57 2.24
CA ALA A 24 -19.04 14.30 1.63
C ALA A 24 -18.95 14.01 0.13
N TYR A 25 -18.02 14.66 -0.59
CA TYR A 25 -17.71 14.38 -1.98
C TYR A 25 -17.15 12.97 -2.13
N GLY A 26 -16.09 12.64 -1.42
CA GLY A 26 -15.47 11.31 -1.51
C GLY A 26 -16.42 10.19 -1.08
N TRP A 27 -17.22 10.39 -0.03
CA TRP A 27 -18.24 9.43 0.38
C TRP A 27 -19.26 9.15 -0.73
N ARG A 28 -19.73 10.19 -1.43
CA ARG A 28 -20.67 10.04 -2.56
C ARG A 28 -19.97 9.40 -3.76
N ALA A 29 -18.77 9.84 -4.10
CA ALA A 29 -17.99 9.27 -5.21
C ALA A 29 -17.76 7.76 -5.04
N GLY A 30 -17.42 7.32 -3.82
CA GLY A 30 -17.22 5.90 -3.51
C GLY A 30 -18.50 5.05 -3.48
N GLN A 31 -19.68 5.64 -3.67
CA GLN A 31 -20.94 4.91 -3.93
C GLN A 31 -21.25 4.77 -5.43
N GLN A 32 -20.61 5.56 -6.28
CA GLN A 32 -21.01 5.76 -7.68
C GLN A 32 -19.99 5.24 -8.71
N ALA A 33 -18.74 5.00 -8.31
CA ALA A 33 -17.61 4.86 -9.24
C ALA A 33 -17.45 3.47 -9.92
N GLY A 34 -18.51 2.66 -10.06
CA GLY A 34 -18.36 1.25 -10.47
C GLY A 34 -17.56 0.39 -9.46
N HIS A 35 -17.28 0.99 -8.30
CA HIS A 35 -16.61 0.44 -7.13
C HIS A 35 -17.40 0.86 -5.89
N PHE A 36 -17.33 0.08 -4.80
CA PHE A 36 -17.98 0.41 -3.52
C PHE A 36 -16.95 0.57 -2.40
N ASN A 37 -16.46 1.79 -2.21
CA ASN A 37 -15.44 2.13 -1.22
C ASN A 37 -15.62 3.54 -0.61
N PRO A 38 -16.82 3.87 -0.10
CA PRO A 38 -17.16 5.23 0.32
C PRO A 38 -16.27 5.76 1.46
N PHE A 39 -15.81 4.88 2.36
CA PHE A 39 -14.96 5.30 3.48
C PHE A 39 -13.55 5.67 3.00
N GLY A 40 -12.96 4.86 2.12
CA GLY A 40 -11.64 5.14 1.58
C GLY A 40 -11.62 6.37 0.68
N GLN A 41 -12.66 6.55 -0.15
CA GLN A 41 -12.78 7.74 -1.01
C GLN A 41 -13.00 9.02 -0.21
N ALA A 42 -13.80 8.98 0.87
CA ALA A 42 -13.97 10.13 1.76
C ALA A 42 -12.63 10.58 2.36
N LEU A 43 -11.86 9.64 2.90
CA LEU A 43 -10.56 9.95 3.51
C LEU A 43 -9.49 10.28 2.46
N GLY A 44 -9.55 9.69 1.27
CA GLY A 44 -8.73 10.06 0.13
C GLY A 44 -8.96 11.50 -0.29
N ALA A 45 -10.21 11.89 -0.54
CA ALA A 45 -10.57 13.27 -0.88
C ALA A 45 -10.14 14.26 0.21
N LEU A 46 -10.33 13.92 1.49
CA LEU A 46 -9.83 14.75 2.59
C LEU A 46 -8.29 14.88 2.54
N PHE A 47 -7.58 13.78 2.29
CA PHE A 47 -6.11 13.79 2.16
C PHE A 47 -5.65 14.70 1.02
N HIS A 48 -6.22 14.61 -0.18
CA HIS A 48 -5.86 15.47 -1.31
C HIS A 48 -6.22 16.93 -1.06
N TYR A 49 -7.39 17.19 -0.46
CA TYR A 49 -7.78 18.53 0.00
C TYR A 49 -6.74 19.13 0.95
N VAL A 50 -6.37 18.41 2.02
CA VAL A 50 -5.37 18.89 3.00
C VAL A 50 -4.01 19.06 2.35
N SER A 51 -3.63 18.15 1.45
CA SER A 51 -2.37 18.20 0.73
C SER A 51 -2.22 19.47 -0.11
N TYR A 52 -3.30 20.01 -0.66
CA TYR A 52 -3.30 21.31 -1.34
C TYR A 52 -3.47 22.50 -0.36
N ALA A 53 -4.45 22.42 0.52
CA ALA A 53 -4.84 23.53 1.40
C ALA A 53 -3.72 23.93 2.37
N LEU A 54 -2.99 22.97 2.94
CA LEU A 54 -1.95 23.24 3.92
C LEU A 54 -0.76 24.00 3.29
N PRO A 55 -0.15 23.55 2.17
CA PRO A 55 0.83 24.34 1.43
C PRO A 55 0.34 25.74 1.05
N ALA A 56 -0.87 25.84 0.49
CA ALA A 56 -1.43 27.11 0.03
C ALA A 56 -1.78 28.09 1.16
N ALA A 57 -1.88 27.61 2.40
CA ALA A 57 -2.12 28.45 3.58
C ALA A 57 -0.84 28.82 4.33
N THR A 58 0.19 27.97 4.28
CA THR A 58 1.38 28.11 5.14
C THR A 58 2.67 28.43 4.37
N GLY A 59 2.64 28.33 3.04
CA GLY A 59 3.86 28.42 2.22
C GLY A 59 4.77 27.19 2.32
N LEU A 60 4.35 26.13 3.04
CA LEU A 60 5.11 24.88 3.09
C LEU A 60 5.18 24.23 1.70
N PRO A 61 6.33 23.67 1.28
CA PRO A 61 6.40 22.95 0.03
C PRO A 61 5.44 21.75 0.03
N ALA A 62 4.58 21.62 -1.00
CA ALA A 62 3.62 20.52 -1.12
C ALA A 62 4.29 19.13 -1.05
N ARG A 63 5.52 19.01 -1.56
CA ARG A 63 6.35 17.81 -1.44
C ARG A 63 6.54 17.38 0.01
N THR A 64 6.73 18.32 0.94
CA THR A 64 6.95 18.02 2.36
C THR A 64 5.72 17.33 2.94
N VAL A 65 4.53 17.81 2.63
CA VAL A 65 3.26 17.21 3.09
C VAL A 65 3.12 15.78 2.57
N ALA A 66 3.36 15.57 1.27
CA ALA A 66 3.30 14.24 0.67
C ALA A 66 4.33 13.27 1.25
N VAL A 67 5.57 13.73 1.47
CA VAL A 67 6.65 12.90 2.07
C VAL A 67 6.31 12.52 3.50
N LEU A 68 5.81 13.45 4.31
CA LEU A 68 5.41 13.16 5.69
C LEU A 68 4.25 12.18 5.74
N ALA A 69 3.20 12.40 4.95
CA ALA A 69 2.07 11.48 4.87
C ALA A 69 2.50 10.08 4.42
N GLY A 70 3.35 9.99 3.39
CA GLY A 70 3.89 8.72 2.91
C GLY A 70 4.73 8.01 3.96
N ALA A 71 5.62 8.73 4.64
CA ALA A 71 6.41 8.18 5.74
C ALA A 71 5.53 7.66 6.88
N THR A 72 4.52 8.42 7.31
CA THR A 72 3.56 8.00 8.35
C THR A 72 2.85 6.70 7.96
N LEU A 73 2.39 6.59 6.72
CA LEU A 73 1.68 5.40 6.24
C LEU A 73 2.60 4.19 6.07
N ILE A 74 3.83 4.38 5.58
CA ILE A 74 4.84 3.31 5.47
C ILE A 74 5.20 2.79 6.86
N TRP A 75 5.55 3.67 7.80
CA TRP A 75 5.88 3.28 9.16
C TRP A 75 4.70 2.68 9.91
N GLY A 76 3.50 3.23 9.73
CA GLY A 76 2.26 2.68 10.28
C GLY A 76 1.96 1.28 9.72
N THR A 77 2.22 1.05 8.43
CA THR A 77 2.10 -0.28 7.82
C THR A 77 3.11 -1.25 8.41
N ALA A 78 4.37 -0.85 8.55
CA ALA A 78 5.40 -1.67 9.19
C ALA A 78 5.01 -2.04 10.63
N LEU A 79 4.43 -1.09 11.38
CA LEU A 79 3.92 -1.33 12.73
C LEU A 79 2.71 -2.28 12.74
N ALA A 80 1.78 -2.14 11.80
CA ALA A 80 0.64 -3.04 11.68
C ALA A 80 1.07 -4.48 11.33
N VAL A 81 2.02 -4.64 10.40
CA VAL A 81 2.65 -5.93 10.06
C VAL A 81 3.36 -6.53 11.28
N ALA A 82 4.11 -5.71 12.02
CA ALA A 82 4.78 -6.12 13.25
C ALA A 82 3.80 -6.58 14.33
N TRP A 83 2.71 -5.84 14.51
CA TRP A 83 1.65 -6.16 15.47
C TRP A 83 0.90 -7.44 15.08
N CYS A 84 0.59 -7.63 13.79
CA CYS A 84 0.06 -8.88 13.25
C CYS A 84 1.01 -10.05 13.53
N THR A 85 2.31 -9.87 13.27
CA THR A 85 3.35 -10.89 13.51
C THR A 85 3.46 -11.22 15.00
N ALA A 86 3.46 -10.22 15.88
CA ALA A 86 3.54 -10.40 17.32
C ALA A 86 2.33 -11.18 17.87
N TRP A 87 1.12 -10.90 17.39
CA TRP A 87 -0.06 -11.69 17.74
C TRP A 87 -0.04 -13.09 17.13
N GLY A 88 0.51 -13.27 15.93
CA GLY A 88 0.75 -14.58 15.35
C GLY A 88 1.70 -15.44 16.20
N LEU A 89 2.78 -14.85 16.69
CA LEU A 89 3.72 -15.52 17.59
C LEU A 89 3.07 -15.82 18.96
N ARG A 90 2.29 -14.89 19.52
CA ARG A 90 1.51 -15.14 20.75
C ARG A 90 0.49 -16.26 20.58
N HIS A 91 -0.14 -16.35 19.41
CA HIS A 91 -1.01 -17.47 19.07
C HIS A 91 -0.24 -18.81 19.04
N ALA A 92 1.03 -18.78 18.63
CA ALA A 92 1.96 -19.91 18.71
C ALA A 92 2.64 -20.11 20.09
N GLY A 93 2.12 -19.50 21.15
CA GLY A 93 2.59 -19.68 22.52
C GLY A 93 3.79 -18.81 22.93
N VAL A 94 4.22 -17.87 22.09
CA VAL A 94 5.32 -16.95 22.43
C VAL A 94 4.82 -15.84 23.34
N VAL A 95 5.31 -15.81 24.58
CA VAL A 95 5.06 -14.73 25.52
C VAL A 95 6.38 -14.02 25.82
N ASP A 96 6.51 -12.79 25.32
CA ASP A 96 7.66 -11.91 25.56
C ASP A 96 7.20 -10.45 25.55
N ASP A 97 7.67 -9.66 26.52
CA ASP A 97 7.34 -8.25 26.69
C ASP A 97 7.98 -7.37 25.60
N VAL A 98 9.10 -7.80 25.02
CA VAL A 98 9.79 -7.08 23.94
C VAL A 98 9.45 -7.65 22.54
N LEU A 99 8.39 -8.46 22.44
CA LEU A 99 8.01 -9.12 21.20
C LEU A 99 7.69 -8.12 20.08
N LEU A 100 6.88 -7.09 20.37
CA LEU A 100 6.46 -6.12 19.35
C LEU A 100 7.65 -5.32 18.78
N PRO A 101 8.55 -4.73 19.59
CA PRO A 101 9.76 -4.08 19.08
C PRO A 101 10.63 -4.99 18.22
N ARG A 102 10.77 -6.28 18.59
CA ARG A 102 11.54 -7.25 17.79
C ARG A 102 10.85 -7.58 16.46
N CYS A 103 9.55 -7.85 16.51
CA CYS A 103 8.75 -8.05 15.31
C CYS A 103 8.88 -6.83 14.40
N PHE A 104 8.78 -5.62 14.94
CA PHE A 104 8.93 -4.38 14.19
C PHE A 104 10.28 -4.26 13.51
N ALA A 105 11.37 -4.52 14.23
CA ALA A 105 12.69 -4.45 13.65
C ALA A 105 12.88 -5.46 12.51
N VAL A 106 12.41 -6.71 12.68
CA VAL A 106 12.49 -7.75 11.64
C VAL A 106 11.58 -7.42 10.45
N THR A 107 10.33 -7.02 10.68
CA THR A 107 9.39 -6.71 9.59
C THR A 107 9.81 -5.45 8.85
N ALA A 108 10.30 -4.41 9.53
CA ALA A 108 10.84 -3.21 8.89
C ALA A 108 12.09 -3.53 8.06
N ALA A 109 12.96 -4.42 8.56
CA ALA A 109 14.10 -4.91 7.79
C ALA A 109 13.62 -5.63 6.52
N VAL A 110 12.74 -6.63 6.64
CA VAL A 110 12.23 -7.36 5.47
C VAL A 110 11.54 -6.42 4.48
N LEU A 111 10.66 -5.53 4.93
CA LEU A 111 10.00 -4.53 4.09
C LEU A 111 11.02 -3.64 3.38
N GLY A 112 11.99 -3.06 4.10
CA GLY A 112 13.02 -2.19 3.52
C GLY A 112 13.91 -2.91 2.51
N ALA A 113 14.28 -4.16 2.78
CA ALA A 113 15.07 -4.99 1.88
C ALA A 113 14.31 -5.49 0.66
N SER A 114 12.97 -5.53 0.68
CA SER A 114 12.17 -6.09 -0.41
C SER A 114 11.35 -5.05 -1.19
N LEU A 115 11.21 -3.83 -0.65
CA LEU A 115 10.49 -2.75 -1.29
C LEU A 115 11.13 -2.39 -2.62
N GLN A 116 10.37 -2.60 -3.70
CA GLN A 116 10.73 -2.22 -5.05
C GLN A 116 10.01 -0.93 -5.41
N LEU A 117 10.73 0.00 -6.04
CA LEU A 117 10.10 1.12 -6.73
C LEU A 117 9.65 0.61 -8.10
N HIS A 118 8.49 1.06 -8.56
CA HIS A 118 7.92 0.64 -9.82
C HIS A 118 7.61 1.89 -10.65
N PRO A 119 8.30 2.11 -11.79
CA PRO A 119 8.09 3.30 -12.63
C PRO A 119 6.80 3.22 -13.43
N TRP A 120 6.28 2.00 -13.55
CA TRP A 120 5.12 1.68 -14.34
C TRP A 120 3.93 1.57 -13.43
N SER A 121 3.20 2.66 -13.41
CA SER A 121 1.77 2.70 -13.18
C SER A 121 1.33 4.13 -13.43
N ASN A 122 0.13 4.32 -14.00
CA ASN A 122 -0.57 5.60 -13.87
C ASN A 122 -0.87 5.90 -12.37
N ASP A 123 -0.79 4.88 -11.52
CA ASP A 123 -0.94 4.88 -10.06
C ASP A 123 0.28 4.21 -9.37
N PRO A 124 1.48 4.82 -9.33
CA PRO A 124 2.63 4.18 -8.67
C PRO A 124 2.29 3.88 -7.22
N VAL A 125 2.69 2.70 -6.73
CA VAL A 125 2.44 2.26 -5.34
C VAL A 125 3.01 3.24 -4.30
N SER A 126 4.09 3.94 -4.65
CA SER A 126 4.68 5.02 -3.86
C SER A 126 3.96 6.37 -3.95
N SER A 127 3.03 6.54 -4.91
CA SER A 127 2.25 7.75 -5.13
C SER A 127 0.75 7.50 -5.21
N PHE A 128 0.25 6.49 -4.50
CA PHE A 128 -1.18 6.32 -4.21
C PHE A 128 -1.33 5.91 -2.75
N LEU A 129 -0.89 6.81 -1.88
CA LEU A 129 -0.60 6.51 -0.48
C LEU A 129 -1.80 5.91 0.27
N MET A 130 -3.00 6.44 -0.02
CA MET A 130 -4.24 6.02 0.62
C MET A 130 -4.74 4.66 0.11
N ALA A 131 -4.71 4.40 -1.20
CA ALA A 131 -5.16 3.10 -1.70
C ALA A 131 -4.12 1.98 -1.51
N GLY A 132 -2.82 2.29 -1.52
CA GLY A 132 -1.74 1.33 -1.31
C GLY A 132 -1.43 1.11 0.16
N TRP A 133 -0.71 2.07 0.77
CA TRP A 133 -0.16 1.93 2.12
C TRP A 133 -1.21 1.97 3.22
N ALA A 134 -2.18 2.89 3.17
CA ALA A 134 -3.22 2.92 4.20
C ALA A 134 -4.13 1.68 4.15
N SER A 135 -4.38 1.12 2.96
CA SER A 135 -5.07 -0.17 2.83
C SER A 135 -4.26 -1.30 3.45
N ALA A 136 -2.95 -1.38 3.20
CA ALA A 136 -2.10 -2.39 3.83
C ALA A 136 -2.07 -2.25 5.35
N LEU A 137 -1.92 -1.02 5.87
CA LEU A 137 -2.01 -0.72 7.29
C LEU A 137 -3.31 -1.26 7.88
N LEU A 138 -4.46 -0.89 7.32
CA LEU A 138 -5.77 -1.33 7.80
C LEU A 138 -5.92 -2.86 7.67
N GLY A 139 -5.45 -3.44 6.57
CA GLY A 139 -5.49 -4.88 6.34
C GLY A 139 -4.74 -5.69 7.38
N PHE A 140 -3.51 -5.27 7.75
CA PHE A 140 -2.74 -5.95 8.79
C PHE A 140 -3.26 -5.69 10.20
N VAL A 141 -3.91 -4.54 10.45
CA VAL A 141 -4.67 -4.32 11.69
C VAL A 141 -5.86 -5.28 11.79
N VAL A 142 -6.59 -5.52 10.69
CA VAL A 142 -7.70 -6.48 10.67
C VAL A 142 -7.20 -7.92 10.87
N LEU A 143 -6.17 -8.32 10.12
CA LEU A 143 -5.59 -9.67 10.22
C LEU A 143 -4.97 -9.94 11.61
N GLY A 144 -4.25 -8.96 12.15
CA GLY A 144 -3.71 -9.04 13.50
C GLY A 144 -4.80 -9.05 14.58
N ALA A 145 -5.93 -8.36 14.36
CA ALA A 145 -7.07 -8.39 15.28
C ALA A 145 -7.73 -9.77 15.31
N ALA A 146 -7.81 -10.45 14.16
CA ALA A 146 -8.26 -11.83 14.08
C ALA A 146 -7.32 -12.78 14.87
N LEU A 147 -6.00 -12.67 14.65
CA LEU A 147 -4.99 -13.45 15.37
C LEU A 147 -5.02 -13.18 16.87
N ARG A 148 -5.16 -11.91 17.27
CA ARG A 148 -5.39 -11.53 18.66
C ARG A 148 -6.63 -12.21 19.19
N ALA A 149 -7.78 -12.11 18.53
CA ALA A 149 -9.04 -12.66 19.03
C ALA A 149 -8.98 -14.17 19.33
N VAL A 150 -8.17 -14.92 18.58
CA VAL A 150 -7.96 -16.37 18.74
C VAL A 150 -6.69 -16.74 19.51
N ALA A 151 -5.97 -15.77 20.07
CA ALA A 151 -4.80 -16.05 20.90
C ALA A 151 -5.20 -16.72 22.23
N PRO A 152 -4.35 -17.63 22.78
CA PRO A 152 -4.59 -18.25 24.09
C PRO A 152 -4.86 -17.23 25.19
N GLY A 153 -5.78 -17.56 26.11
CA GLY A 153 -6.15 -16.69 27.24
C GLY A 153 -7.10 -15.54 26.91
N ARG A 154 -7.48 -15.35 25.63
CA ARG A 154 -8.48 -14.34 25.25
C ARG A 154 -9.86 -14.98 25.11
N SER A 155 -10.86 -14.39 25.76
CA SER A 155 -12.27 -14.82 25.72
C SER A 155 -13.26 -13.66 25.60
N GLY A 156 -12.79 -12.41 25.55
CA GLY A 156 -13.63 -11.23 25.55
C GLY A 156 -14.48 -11.09 24.27
N TRP A 157 -15.74 -10.65 24.44
CA TRP A 157 -16.66 -10.34 23.35
C TRP A 157 -16.33 -9.04 22.62
N SER A 158 -15.55 -8.14 23.25
CA SER A 158 -15.04 -6.94 22.60
C SER A 158 -14.27 -7.26 21.31
N ASP A 159 -13.54 -8.37 21.29
CA ASP A 159 -12.76 -8.79 20.11
C ASP A 159 -13.69 -9.14 18.93
N VAL A 160 -14.90 -9.66 19.19
CA VAL A 160 -15.92 -9.96 18.17
C VAL A 160 -16.45 -8.68 17.54
N VAL A 161 -16.79 -7.70 18.37
CA VAL A 161 -17.31 -6.40 17.92
C VAL A 161 -16.24 -5.65 17.12
N TRP A 162 -15.03 -5.52 17.67
CA TRP A 162 -13.95 -4.80 17.01
C TRP A 162 -13.53 -5.45 15.69
N LEU A 163 -13.46 -6.78 15.62
CA LEU A 163 -13.13 -7.45 14.36
C LEU A 163 -14.20 -7.18 13.29
N GLY A 164 -15.49 -7.14 13.67
CA GLY A 164 -16.56 -6.81 12.73
C GLY A 164 -16.52 -5.35 12.27
N VAL A 165 -16.32 -4.40 13.19
CA VAL A 165 -16.16 -2.98 12.86
C VAL A 165 -14.98 -2.77 11.92
N LEU A 166 -13.80 -3.32 12.26
CA LEU A 166 -12.59 -3.19 11.44
C LEU A 166 -12.76 -3.88 10.08
N GLY A 167 -13.39 -5.05 10.02
CA GLY A 167 -13.67 -5.76 8.77
C GLY A 167 -14.60 -4.97 7.84
N VAL A 168 -15.67 -4.38 8.38
CA VAL A 168 -16.58 -3.50 7.61
C VAL A 168 -15.84 -2.26 7.11
N LEU A 169 -15.08 -1.58 7.97
CA LEU A 169 -14.29 -0.42 7.56
C LEU A 169 -13.27 -0.79 6.47
N ALA A 170 -12.67 -1.97 6.52
CA ALA A 170 -11.72 -2.44 5.53
C ALA A 170 -12.37 -2.62 4.15
N VAL A 171 -13.52 -3.30 4.06
CA VAL A 171 -14.20 -3.45 2.76
C VAL A 171 -14.79 -2.15 2.23
N LEU A 172 -15.13 -1.21 3.12
CA LEU A 172 -15.54 0.15 2.74
C LEU A 172 -14.35 1.06 2.39
N TRP A 173 -13.12 0.68 2.76
CA TRP A 173 -11.90 1.44 2.46
C TRP A 173 -11.44 1.19 1.03
N TYR A 174 -11.24 -0.08 0.68
CA TYR A 174 -10.82 -0.45 -0.66
C TYR A 174 -11.16 -1.90 -0.97
N GLU A 175 -11.56 -2.17 -2.20
CA GLU A 175 -12.13 -3.46 -2.59
C GLU A 175 -11.14 -4.61 -2.45
N MET A 176 -9.84 -4.33 -2.65
CA MET A 176 -8.79 -5.32 -2.49
C MET A 176 -8.73 -5.89 -1.06
N LEU A 177 -9.24 -5.17 -0.06
CA LEU A 177 -9.30 -5.63 1.33
C LEU A 177 -10.37 -6.72 1.55
N ALA A 178 -11.23 -7.00 0.57
CA ALA A 178 -11.98 -8.25 0.55
C ALA A 178 -11.04 -9.47 0.60
N GLY A 179 -9.86 -9.39 -0.05
CA GLY A 179 -8.84 -10.44 0.04
C GLY A 179 -8.28 -10.62 1.45
N VAL A 180 -8.13 -9.54 2.22
CA VAL A 180 -7.74 -9.61 3.63
C VAL A 180 -8.82 -10.28 4.48
N VAL A 181 -10.10 -10.04 4.20
CA VAL A 181 -11.22 -10.73 4.88
C VAL A 181 -11.18 -12.25 4.62
N VAL A 182 -10.79 -12.69 3.41
CA VAL A 182 -10.53 -14.11 3.13
C VAL A 182 -9.35 -14.64 3.96
N GLY A 183 -8.29 -13.85 4.14
CA GLY A 183 -7.19 -14.16 5.04
C GLY A 183 -7.62 -14.32 6.51
N VAL A 184 -8.50 -13.43 6.99
CA VAL A 184 -9.13 -13.55 8.33
C VAL A 184 -9.94 -14.84 8.44
N ALA A 185 -10.72 -15.19 7.41
CA ALA A 185 -11.47 -16.43 7.39
C ALA A 185 -10.54 -17.65 7.53
N ALA A 186 -9.40 -17.66 6.84
CA ALA A 186 -8.40 -18.74 6.97
C ALA A 186 -7.86 -18.87 8.40
N VAL A 187 -7.53 -17.74 9.06
CA VAL A 187 -7.11 -17.73 10.48
C VAL A 187 -8.18 -18.33 11.38
N LEU A 188 -9.43 -17.86 11.24
CA LEU A 188 -10.54 -18.27 12.09
C LEU A 188 -10.96 -19.73 11.86
N VAL A 189 -10.88 -20.24 10.63
CA VAL A 189 -11.15 -21.64 10.30
C VAL A 189 -10.11 -22.55 10.95
N VAL A 190 -8.81 -22.22 10.86
CA VAL A 190 -7.76 -23.00 11.50
C VAL A 190 -7.94 -23.01 13.03
N ALA A 191 -8.23 -21.85 13.63
CA ALA A 191 -8.53 -21.76 15.06
C ALA A 191 -9.79 -22.56 15.44
N GLY A 192 -10.83 -22.50 14.62
CA GLY A 192 -12.07 -23.25 14.80
C GLY A 192 -11.87 -24.76 14.78
N ILE A 193 -11.06 -25.27 13.85
CA ILE A 193 -10.70 -26.70 13.79
C ILE A 193 -9.96 -27.13 15.07
N ALA A 194 -9.03 -26.31 15.57
CA ALA A 194 -8.30 -26.60 16.81
C ALA A 194 -9.24 -26.66 18.03
N VAL A 195 -10.18 -25.71 18.13
CA VAL A 195 -11.17 -25.63 19.22
C VAL A 195 -12.22 -26.74 19.13
N TRP A 196 -12.67 -27.08 17.93
CA TRP A 196 -13.64 -28.16 17.74
C TRP A 196 -13.07 -29.50 18.19
N ARG A 197 -11.79 -29.77 17.89
CA ARG A 197 -11.08 -30.98 18.35
C ARG A 197 -10.97 -31.06 19.88
N SER A 198 -10.90 -29.94 20.59
CA SER A 198 -10.88 -29.92 22.06
C SER A 198 -12.28 -30.00 22.70
N ARG A 199 -13.35 -30.15 21.91
CA ARG A 199 -14.76 -30.31 22.35
C ARG A 199 -15.29 -29.19 23.25
N GLY A 200 -14.74 -27.98 23.17
CA GLY A 200 -15.19 -26.83 23.96
C GLY A 200 -16.37 -26.08 23.33
N ALA A 201 -17.62 -26.45 23.64
CA ALA A 201 -18.82 -25.86 23.03
C ALA A 201 -18.88 -24.31 23.09
N ARG A 202 -18.53 -23.70 24.23
CA ARG A 202 -18.47 -22.23 24.36
C ARG A 202 -17.42 -21.59 23.47
N ALA A 203 -16.27 -22.24 23.32
CA ALA A 203 -15.19 -21.76 22.47
C ALA A 203 -15.57 -21.89 20.98
N VAL A 204 -16.27 -22.95 20.59
CA VAL A 204 -16.85 -23.09 19.23
C VAL A 204 -17.83 -21.96 18.95
N GLY A 205 -18.78 -21.69 19.86
CA GLY A 205 -19.74 -20.60 19.70
C GLY A 205 -19.08 -19.24 19.52
N ARG A 206 -17.99 -18.97 20.24
CA ARG A 206 -17.20 -17.74 20.08
C ARG A 206 -16.50 -17.66 18.72
N VAL A 207 -15.91 -18.75 18.22
CA VAL A 207 -15.30 -18.76 16.88
C VAL A 207 -16.35 -18.53 15.79
N LEU A 208 -17.54 -19.12 15.94
CA LEU A 208 -18.66 -18.85 15.03
C LEU A 208 -19.08 -17.38 15.07
N ALA A 209 -19.12 -16.75 16.25
CA ALA A 209 -19.39 -15.33 16.37
C ALA A 209 -18.30 -14.48 15.70
N LEU A 210 -17.01 -14.85 15.85
CA LEU A 210 -15.90 -14.19 15.15
C LEU A 210 -15.99 -14.34 13.62
N LEU A 211 -16.38 -15.51 13.11
CA LEU A 211 -16.62 -15.72 11.68
C LEU A 211 -17.81 -14.89 11.20
N GLY A 212 -18.89 -14.88 11.97
CA GLY A 212 -20.07 -14.05 11.68
C GLY A 212 -19.71 -12.57 11.59
N SER A 213 -19.06 -12.03 12.62
CA SER A 213 -18.73 -10.60 12.68
C SER A 213 -17.58 -10.22 11.77
N GLY A 214 -16.49 -10.98 11.74
CA GLY A 214 -15.25 -10.63 11.05
C GLY A 214 -15.16 -11.05 9.59
N VAL A 215 -16.07 -11.91 9.12
CA VAL A 215 -16.08 -12.42 7.75
C VAL A 215 -17.44 -12.21 7.09
N VAL A 216 -18.51 -12.76 7.67
CA VAL A 216 -19.84 -12.74 7.03
C VAL A 216 -20.38 -11.33 6.92
N VAL A 217 -20.37 -10.55 8.01
CA VAL A 217 -20.87 -9.16 7.99
C VAL A 217 -20.11 -8.28 6.99
N PRO A 218 -18.75 -8.21 6.99
CA PRO A 218 -17.99 -7.49 5.97
C PRO A 218 -18.28 -7.96 4.55
N ALA A 219 -18.38 -9.27 4.31
CA ALA A 219 -18.69 -9.81 2.99
C ALA A 219 -20.09 -9.38 2.52
N VAL A 220 -21.10 -9.42 3.40
CA VAL A 220 -22.45 -8.93 3.10
C VAL A 220 -22.42 -7.43 2.78
N VAL A 221 -21.73 -6.62 3.57
CA VAL A 221 -21.60 -5.17 3.29
C VAL A 221 -20.94 -4.91 1.94
N PHE A 222 -19.85 -5.61 1.64
CA PHE A 222 -19.15 -5.49 0.36
C PHE A 222 -20.06 -5.87 -0.82
N VAL A 223 -20.69 -7.04 -0.76
CA VAL A 223 -21.56 -7.55 -1.84
C VAL A 223 -22.80 -6.69 -2.00
N ALA A 224 -23.51 -6.35 -0.92
CA ALA A 224 -24.69 -5.50 -0.97
C ALA A 224 -24.35 -4.10 -1.51
N GLY A 225 -23.25 -3.52 -1.05
CA GLY A 225 -22.76 -2.24 -1.56
C GLY A 225 -22.42 -2.28 -3.05
N ARG A 226 -21.76 -3.34 -3.51
CA ARG A 226 -21.50 -3.57 -4.94
C ARG A 226 -22.80 -3.65 -5.75
N PHE A 227 -23.79 -4.41 -5.28
CA PHE A 227 -25.11 -4.49 -5.93
C PHE A 227 -25.80 -3.11 -6.02
N LEU A 228 -25.75 -2.31 -4.95
CA LEU A 228 -26.33 -0.97 -4.93
C LEU A 228 -25.61 -0.01 -5.90
N SER A 229 -24.30 -0.16 -6.07
CA SER A 229 -23.48 0.67 -6.98
C SER A 229 -23.54 0.26 -8.46
N ALA A 230 -23.98 -0.97 -8.77
CA ALA A 230 -23.86 -1.56 -10.11
C ALA A 230 -24.59 -0.77 -11.21
N GLY A 231 -25.67 -0.06 -10.86
CA GLY A 231 -26.44 0.76 -11.79
C GLY A 231 -25.88 2.18 -12.04
N GLN A 232 -24.79 2.57 -11.36
CA GLN A 232 -24.26 3.94 -11.40
C GLN A 232 -22.91 4.09 -12.10
N GLN A 233 -22.43 3.06 -12.82
CA GLN A 233 -21.14 3.07 -13.54
C GLN A 233 -20.98 4.30 -14.43
N ARG A 234 -20.32 5.34 -13.91
CA ARG A 234 -19.89 6.52 -14.68
C ARG A 234 -18.37 6.59 -14.60
N GLY A 235 -17.70 6.51 -15.75
CA GLY A 235 -16.32 6.97 -15.91
C GLY A 235 -15.18 5.98 -15.61
N TYR A 236 -15.44 4.73 -15.21
CA TYR A 236 -14.38 3.72 -15.02
C TYR A 236 -14.66 2.46 -15.85
N THR A 237 -13.97 2.33 -16.99
CA THR A 237 -14.10 1.18 -17.92
C THR A 237 -13.13 0.05 -17.55
N GLY A 238 -13.49 -1.20 -17.84
CA GLY A 238 -12.59 -2.35 -17.67
C GLY A 238 -12.58 -2.99 -16.28
N THR A 239 -13.59 -2.70 -15.45
CA THR A 239 -13.79 -3.33 -14.13
C THR A 239 -14.41 -4.73 -14.21
N ASP A 240 -14.82 -5.16 -15.40
CA ASP A 240 -15.40 -6.49 -15.58
C ASP A 240 -14.39 -7.58 -15.25
N VAL A 241 -14.90 -8.70 -14.75
CA VAL A 241 -14.07 -9.85 -14.40
C VAL A 241 -13.53 -10.50 -15.67
N ALA A 242 -12.22 -10.54 -15.79
CA ALA A 242 -11.49 -11.29 -16.79
C ALA A 242 -11.12 -12.66 -16.22
N LEU A 243 -11.63 -13.74 -16.81
CA LEU A 243 -11.22 -15.11 -16.48
C LEU A 243 -10.43 -15.72 -17.63
N GLY A 244 -9.66 -16.78 -17.33
CA GLY A 244 -8.90 -17.54 -18.32
C GLY A 244 -7.40 -17.20 -18.35
N ARG A 245 -6.73 -17.54 -19.47
CA ARG A 245 -5.25 -17.51 -19.57
C ARG A 245 -4.64 -16.13 -19.36
N ALA A 246 -5.31 -15.06 -19.80
CA ALA A 246 -4.81 -13.70 -19.61
C ALA A 246 -4.79 -13.32 -18.12
N ALA A 247 -5.87 -13.58 -17.41
CA ALA A 247 -6.00 -13.32 -15.98
C ALA A 247 -5.04 -14.16 -15.13
N LEU A 248 -4.83 -15.44 -15.48
CA LEU A 248 -3.84 -16.29 -14.83
C LEU A 248 -2.41 -15.77 -15.05
N ARG A 249 -2.05 -15.35 -16.27
CA ARG A 249 -0.74 -14.76 -16.56
C ARG A 249 -0.51 -13.46 -15.79
N SER A 250 -1.50 -12.57 -15.78
CA SER A 250 -1.45 -11.31 -15.01
C SER A 250 -1.30 -11.58 -13.52
N THR A 251 -2.09 -12.50 -12.97
CA THR A 251 -2.00 -12.92 -11.56
C THR A 251 -0.63 -13.51 -11.24
N TRP A 252 -0.09 -14.38 -12.09
CA TRP A 252 1.25 -14.94 -11.91
C TRP A 252 2.34 -13.88 -11.96
N ALA A 253 2.31 -13.01 -12.98
CA ALA A 253 3.25 -11.90 -13.12
C ALA A 253 3.20 -10.96 -11.91
N ALA A 254 2.01 -10.70 -11.39
CA ALA A 254 1.78 -9.92 -10.19
C ALA A 254 2.37 -10.59 -8.93
N PHE A 255 2.13 -11.88 -8.73
CA PHE A 255 2.70 -12.64 -7.62
C PHE A 255 4.23 -12.62 -7.64
N VAL A 256 4.83 -12.93 -8.79
CA VAL A 256 6.28 -12.93 -8.97
C VAL A 256 6.85 -11.52 -8.84
N GLY A 257 6.15 -10.51 -9.37
CA GLY A 257 6.57 -9.11 -9.34
C GLY A 257 6.68 -8.53 -7.92
N VAL A 258 6.00 -9.10 -6.93
CA VAL A 258 6.15 -8.69 -5.51
C VAL A 258 7.36 -9.35 -4.85
N LEU A 259 7.78 -10.53 -5.33
CA LEU A 259 8.92 -11.22 -4.73
C LEU A 259 10.16 -10.32 -4.79
N PRO A 260 11.03 -10.35 -3.76
CA PRO A 260 12.26 -9.57 -3.75
C PRO A 260 13.09 -9.87 -5.01
N GLY A 261 13.38 -8.83 -5.79
CA GLY A 261 14.09 -8.95 -7.07
C GLY A 261 13.26 -9.43 -8.27
N GLY A 262 12.02 -9.86 -8.07
CA GLY A 262 11.13 -10.35 -9.14
C GLY A 262 10.79 -9.29 -10.19
N GLY A 263 10.84 -8.00 -9.83
CA GLY A 263 10.64 -6.89 -10.75
C GLY A 263 11.90 -6.40 -11.46
N TRP A 264 13.10 -6.78 -11.03
CA TRP A 264 14.36 -6.21 -11.55
C TRP A 264 14.46 -6.20 -13.07
N PRO A 265 14.14 -7.27 -13.82
CA PRO A 265 14.26 -7.25 -15.27
C PRO A 265 13.45 -6.10 -15.89
N TYR A 266 12.20 -5.94 -15.46
CA TYR A 266 11.34 -4.87 -15.94
C TYR A 266 11.85 -3.47 -15.55
N LEU A 267 12.29 -3.31 -14.30
CA LEU A 267 12.80 -2.03 -13.80
C LEU A 267 14.08 -1.59 -14.55
N ILE A 268 14.99 -2.54 -14.81
CA ILE A 268 16.24 -2.32 -15.55
C ILE A 268 15.96 -2.03 -17.02
N THR A 269 15.02 -2.73 -17.66
CA THR A 269 14.62 -2.41 -19.03
C THR A 269 13.97 -1.03 -19.13
N SER A 270 13.27 -0.57 -18.09
CA SER A 270 12.56 0.71 -18.09
C SER A 270 13.47 1.91 -17.83
N ALA A 271 14.41 1.80 -16.90
CA ALA A 271 15.29 2.90 -16.47
C ALA A 271 16.74 2.78 -16.96
N GLY A 272 17.08 1.71 -17.69
CA GLY A 272 18.45 1.37 -18.06
C GLY A 272 19.21 0.60 -16.96
N PRO A 273 20.42 0.13 -17.27
CA PRO A 273 21.26 -0.60 -16.32
C PRO A 273 21.65 0.31 -15.15
N PRO A 274 21.53 -0.16 -13.89
CA PRO A 274 21.89 0.63 -12.73
C PRO A 274 23.43 0.66 -12.57
N HIS A 275 23.93 1.76 -12.02
CA HIS A 275 25.34 1.89 -11.65
C HIS A 275 25.50 1.77 -10.13
N LEU A 276 26.57 1.10 -9.70
CA LEU A 276 26.90 1.00 -8.27
C LEU A 276 27.50 2.32 -7.80
N ASP A 277 26.68 3.11 -7.10
CA ASP A 277 27.11 4.39 -6.52
C ASP A 277 27.43 4.29 -5.03
N ALA A 278 28.14 5.29 -4.51
CA ALA A 278 28.52 5.36 -3.10
C ALA A 278 27.31 5.41 -2.16
N VAL A 279 26.19 6.00 -2.58
CA VAL A 279 24.98 6.16 -1.73
C VAL A 279 24.28 4.81 -1.48
N PRO A 280 23.90 4.00 -2.49
CA PRO A 280 23.38 2.65 -2.26
C PRO A 280 24.33 1.76 -1.45
N ALA A 281 25.65 1.85 -1.69
CA ALA A 281 26.64 1.10 -0.93
C ALA A 281 26.65 1.51 0.56
N ALA A 282 26.64 2.81 0.85
CA ALA A 282 26.56 3.33 2.21
C ALA A 282 25.24 2.94 2.91
N LEU A 283 24.11 3.04 2.22
CA LEU A 283 22.80 2.62 2.74
C LEU A 283 22.76 1.13 3.03
N THR A 284 23.37 0.31 2.17
CA THR A 284 23.50 -1.14 2.39
C THR A 284 24.32 -1.44 3.64
N LEU A 285 25.46 -0.76 3.80
CA LEU A 285 26.29 -0.90 5.00
C LEU A 285 25.52 -0.49 6.26
N LEU A 286 24.84 0.65 6.24
CA LEU A 286 24.01 1.11 7.35
C LEU A 286 22.88 0.13 7.68
N TYR A 287 22.21 -0.39 6.65
CA TYR A 287 21.18 -1.41 6.79
C TYR A 287 21.74 -2.69 7.42
N ALA A 288 22.90 -3.17 6.95
CA ALA A 288 23.57 -4.35 7.50
C ALA A 288 23.98 -4.15 8.97
N LEU A 289 24.52 -2.96 9.32
CA LEU A 289 24.87 -2.60 10.69
C LEU A 289 23.63 -2.52 11.59
N ALA A 290 22.53 -1.93 11.12
CA ALA A 290 21.27 -1.86 11.84
C ALA A 290 20.69 -3.26 12.08
N LEU A 291 20.67 -4.12 11.06
CA LEU A 291 20.20 -5.51 11.17
C LEU A 291 21.08 -6.31 12.15
N ALA A 292 22.41 -6.17 12.06
CA ALA A 292 23.34 -6.82 12.98
C ALA A 292 23.12 -6.34 14.44
N GLY A 293 22.89 -5.04 14.64
CA GLY A 293 22.54 -4.47 15.93
C GLY A 293 21.23 -5.06 16.49
N VAL A 294 20.18 -5.14 15.67
CA VAL A 294 18.89 -5.74 16.03
C VAL A 294 19.04 -7.21 16.40
N VAL A 295 19.75 -8.00 15.58
CA VAL A 295 19.98 -9.42 15.84
C VAL A 295 20.75 -9.62 17.14
N ARG A 296 21.80 -8.83 17.38
CA ARG A 296 22.63 -8.91 18.61
C ARG A 296 21.84 -8.52 19.86
N LEU A 297 21.04 -7.45 19.80
CA LEU A 297 20.18 -7.02 20.90
C LEU A 297 19.02 -8.00 21.16
N SER A 298 18.55 -8.69 20.12
CA SER A 298 17.48 -9.68 20.23
C SER A 298 17.97 -11.06 20.71
N GLY A 299 19.21 -11.43 20.40
CA GLY A 299 19.81 -12.73 20.71
C GLY A 299 20.26 -12.92 22.16
N SER A 300 20.29 -11.86 22.99
CA SER A 300 20.77 -11.90 24.37
C SER A 300 19.80 -12.52 25.39
N ARG A 301 18.59 -12.92 24.97
CA ARG A 301 17.56 -13.53 25.85
C ARG A 301 17.30 -15.00 25.51
N VAL A 302 16.67 -15.70 26.45
CA VAL A 302 16.24 -17.12 26.36
C VAL A 302 15.58 -17.38 25.00
N PRO A 303 15.94 -18.45 24.28
CA PRO A 303 15.38 -18.72 22.96
C PRO A 303 13.89 -19.03 23.12
N VAL A 304 13.07 -18.29 22.41
CA VAL A 304 11.65 -18.58 22.30
C VAL A 304 11.47 -19.57 21.15
N VAL A 305 10.99 -20.77 21.46
CA VAL A 305 10.63 -21.76 20.44
C VAL A 305 9.11 -21.76 20.28
N PRO A 306 8.56 -21.18 19.19
CA PRO A 306 7.11 -21.22 18.95
C PRO A 306 6.64 -22.66 18.69
N ASP A 307 5.40 -22.98 19.05
CA ASP A 307 4.75 -24.22 18.61
C ASP A 307 4.54 -24.16 17.08
N PRO A 308 5.16 -25.06 16.29
CA PRO A 308 5.00 -25.09 14.84
C PRO A 308 3.54 -25.18 14.40
N ARG A 309 2.67 -25.84 15.17
CA ARG A 309 1.23 -25.95 14.85
C ARG A 309 0.53 -24.61 15.00
N GLY A 310 0.92 -23.82 15.99
CA GLY A 310 0.41 -22.47 16.22
C GLY A 310 0.87 -21.45 15.17
N LEU A 311 1.91 -21.74 14.38
CA LEU A 311 2.35 -20.89 13.27
C LEU A 311 1.50 -21.05 12.01
N VAL A 312 0.70 -22.12 11.90
CA VAL A 312 -0.10 -22.41 10.69
C VAL A 312 -1.13 -21.31 10.45
N ALA A 313 -1.87 -20.89 11.48
CA ALA A 313 -2.91 -19.87 11.34
C ALA A 313 -2.35 -18.52 10.82
N PRO A 314 -1.32 -17.89 11.42
CA PRO A 314 -0.79 -16.63 10.92
C PRO A 314 -0.11 -16.76 9.54
N ALA A 315 0.63 -17.85 9.28
CA ALA A 315 1.27 -18.05 7.98
C ALA A 315 0.23 -18.24 6.85
N LEU A 316 -0.79 -19.08 7.09
CA LEU A 316 -1.87 -19.30 6.14
C LEU A 316 -2.70 -18.03 5.93
N GLY A 317 -3.04 -17.31 7.02
CA GLY A 317 -3.76 -16.04 6.94
C GLY A 317 -3.04 -15.01 6.08
N ALA A 318 -1.73 -14.83 6.27
CA ALA A 318 -0.92 -13.92 5.47
C ALA A 318 -0.82 -14.35 3.99
N ALA A 319 -0.61 -15.65 3.74
CA ALA A 319 -0.51 -16.20 2.38
C ALA A 319 -1.84 -16.09 1.61
N VAL A 320 -2.96 -16.39 2.27
CA VAL A 320 -4.31 -16.24 1.69
C VAL A 320 -4.64 -14.77 1.47
N ALA A 321 -4.33 -13.88 2.43
CA ALA A 321 -4.52 -12.44 2.26
C ALA A 321 -3.73 -11.89 1.06
N TRP A 322 -2.46 -12.31 0.90
CA TRP A 322 -1.67 -11.97 -0.28
C TRP A 322 -2.37 -12.46 -1.54
N GLY A 323 -2.65 -13.75 -1.65
CA GLY A 323 -3.15 -14.31 -2.90
C GLY A 323 -4.53 -13.80 -3.30
N ALA A 324 -5.44 -13.67 -2.33
CA ALA A 324 -6.78 -13.15 -2.58
C ALA A 324 -6.74 -11.65 -2.93
N THR A 325 -5.88 -10.85 -2.29
CA THR A 325 -5.74 -9.42 -2.62
C THR A 325 -5.19 -9.22 -4.02
N THR A 326 -4.14 -9.98 -4.39
CA THR A 326 -3.58 -9.97 -5.75
C THR A 326 -4.66 -10.34 -6.76
N ALA A 327 -5.36 -11.46 -6.55
CA ALA A 327 -6.41 -11.93 -7.44
C ALA A 327 -7.56 -10.92 -7.59
N THR A 328 -7.98 -10.28 -6.51
CA THR A 328 -9.07 -9.28 -6.55
C THR A 328 -8.76 -8.14 -7.53
N GLN A 329 -7.50 -7.75 -7.68
CA GLN A 329 -7.11 -6.75 -8.68
C GLN A 329 -6.83 -7.39 -10.05
N THR A 330 -5.99 -8.41 -10.12
CA THR A 330 -5.51 -8.94 -11.41
C THR A 330 -6.57 -9.65 -12.24
N LEU A 331 -7.72 -10.00 -11.66
CA LEU A 331 -8.85 -10.62 -12.35
C LEU A 331 -9.80 -9.60 -13.02
N THR A 332 -9.48 -8.31 -13.09
CA THR A 332 -10.27 -7.35 -13.89
C THR A 332 -9.69 -7.17 -15.30
N LEU A 333 -10.52 -6.85 -16.28
CA LEU A 333 -10.07 -6.63 -17.68
C LEU A 333 -8.97 -5.57 -17.77
N LYS A 334 -9.12 -4.46 -17.03
CA LYS A 334 -8.12 -3.40 -16.96
C LYS A 334 -6.76 -3.97 -16.55
N TYR A 335 -6.67 -4.53 -15.35
CA TYR A 335 -5.39 -5.00 -14.81
C TYR A 335 -4.84 -6.24 -15.54
N ALA A 336 -5.71 -7.10 -16.08
CA ALA A 336 -5.29 -8.24 -16.91
C ALA A 336 -4.65 -7.79 -18.24
N SER A 337 -5.07 -6.65 -18.79
CA SER A 337 -4.53 -6.09 -20.04
C SER A 337 -3.25 -5.28 -19.84
N GLU A 338 -3.10 -4.68 -18.66
CA GLU A 338 -1.97 -3.84 -18.29
C GLU A 338 -0.82 -4.67 -17.71
N ILE A 339 -1.07 -5.56 -16.74
CA ILE A 339 -0.03 -6.36 -16.06
C ILE A 339 0.36 -7.55 -16.95
N ARG A 340 1.44 -7.40 -17.70
CA ARG A 340 1.94 -8.37 -18.68
C ARG A 340 3.22 -9.08 -18.23
N VAL A 341 4.04 -8.44 -17.40
CA VAL A 341 5.33 -8.98 -16.95
C VAL A 341 5.57 -8.75 -15.45
N ALA A 342 6.46 -9.53 -14.84
CA ALA A 342 6.82 -9.30 -13.44
C ALA A 342 7.52 -7.93 -13.27
N GLY A 343 7.18 -7.20 -12.20
CA GLY A 343 7.62 -5.81 -11.97
C GLY A 343 6.58 -4.77 -12.39
N GLN A 344 5.53 -5.18 -13.09
CA GLN A 344 4.34 -4.38 -13.35
C GLN A 344 3.33 -4.58 -12.22
N VAL A 345 3.35 -3.69 -11.22
CA VAL A 345 2.57 -3.86 -9.99
C VAL A 345 1.62 -2.70 -9.72
N TYR A 346 0.57 -3.01 -8.96
CA TYR A 346 -0.46 -2.08 -8.50
C TYR A 346 -0.56 -2.10 -6.97
N MET A 347 -1.65 -1.56 -6.41
CA MET A 347 -1.84 -1.39 -4.96
C MET A 347 -1.76 -2.70 -4.16
N TYR A 348 -2.07 -3.86 -4.77
CA TYR A 348 -1.90 -5.17 -4.13
C TYR A 348 -0.46 -5.40 -3.64
N HIS A 349 0.53 -4.75 -4.24
CA HIS A 349 1.96 -4.94 -3.92
C HIS A 349 2.26 -4.72 -2.45
N VAL A 350 1.69 -3.68 -1.82
CA VAL A 350 2.00 -3.35 -0.42
C VAL A 350 1.45 -4.42 0.54
N VAL A 351 0.23 -4.90 0.27
CA VAL A 351 -0.37 -5.99 1.06
C VAL A 351 0.45 -7.27 0.89
N ALA A 352 0.81 -7.60 -0.34
CA ALA A 352 1.63 -8.76 -0.65
C ALA A 352 3.02 -8.69 0.02
N LEU A 353 3.68 -7.52 0.00
CA LEU A 353 4.96 -7.27 0.64
C LEU A 353 4.87 -7.41 2.17
N GLY A 354 3.81 -6.86 2.78
CA GLY A 354 3.55 -7.03 4.21
C GLY A 354 3.29 -8.48 4.59
N SER A 355 2.57 -9.24 3.75
CA SER A 355 2.30 -10.67 3.98
C SER A 355 3.58 -11.49 3.89
N LEU A 356 4.44 -11.20 2.92
CA LEU A 356 5.77 -11.78 2.82
C LEU A 356 6.59 -11.46 4.07
N ALA A 357 6.55 -10.21 4.55
CA ALA A 357 7.25 -9.81 5.77
C ALA A 357 6.77 -10.57 7.01
N VAL A 358 5.45 -10.81 7.16
CA VAL A 358 4.92 -11.68 8.21
C VAL A 358 5.51 -13.08 8.08
N ILE A 359 5.41 -13.72 6.90
CA ILE A 359 5.86 -15.10 6.69
C ILE A 359 7.36 -15.26 6.97
N VAL A 360 8.18 -14.35 6.43
CA VAL A 360 9.63 -14.34 6.65
C VAL A 360 9.96 -14.11 8.12
N ALA A 361 9.29 -13.16 8.80
CA ALA A 361 9.52 -12.91 10.21
C ALA A 361 9.17 -14.13 11.08
N LEU A 362 8.05 -14.81 10.80
CA LEU A 362 7.69 -16.06 11.48
C LEU A 362 8.75 -17.15 11.26
N ALA A 363 9.24 -17.30 10.02
CA ALA A 363 10.28 -18.26 9.68
C ALA A 363 11.62 -17.96 10.38
N VAL A 364 12.03 -16.70 10.41
CA VAL A 364 13.25 -16.24 11.11
C VAL A 364 13.15 -16.54 12.61
N VAL A 365 12.02 -16.24 13.24
CA VAL A 365 11.82 -16.52 14.68
C VAL A 365 11.82 -18.03 14.94
N ALA A 366 11.11 -18.82 14.13
CA ALA A 366 11.09 -20.28 14.27
C ALA A 366 12.47 -20.92 14.06
N ALA A 367 13.31 -20.35 13.18
CA ALA A 367 14.66 -20.82 12.93
C ALA A 367 15.70 -20.36 13.97
N SER A 368 15.46 -19.23 14.65
CA SER A 368 16.42 -18.57 15.55
C SER A 368 16.93 -19.47 16.69
N GLY A 369 16.10 -20.38 17.20
CA GLY A 369 16.50 -21.36 18.22
C GLY A 369 17.52 -22.38 17.72
N ARG A 370 17.55 -22.67 16.41
CA ARG A 370 18.47 -23.62 15.76
C ARG A 370 19.79 -22.99 15.35
N TRP A 371 19.89 -21.66 15.39
CA TRP A 371 21.07 -20.90 14.97
C TRP A 371 22.09 -20.67 16.09
N ARG A 372 22.01 -21.44 17.19
CA ARG A 372 22.96 -21.35 18.30
C ARG A 372 23.99 -22.49 18.18
N GLY A 373 25.19 -22.16 17.72
CA GLY A 373 26.33 -23.09 17.64
C GLY A 373 27.40 -22.71 16.61
N PRO A 374 28.58 -23.36 16.59
CA PRO A 374 29.67 -23.03 15.66
C PRO A 374 29.30 -23.23 14.19
N ARG A 375 28.52 -24.28 13.88
CA ARG A 375 27.97 -24.52 12.54
C ARG A 375 26.92 -23.48 12.14
N ALA A 376 26.22 -22.93 13.13
CA ALA A 376 25.27 -21.85 12.92
C ALA A 376 25.95 -20.51 12.67
N ALA A 377 27.16 -20.28 13.21
CA ALA A 377 27.95 -19.10 12.90
C ALA A 377 28.37 -19.07 11.41
N GLY A 378 28.85 -20.20 10.87
CA GLY A 378 29.22 -20.30 9.45
C GLY A 378 28.04 -20.15 8.49
N THR A 379 26.92 -20.84 8.77
CA THR A 379 25.69 -20.70 7.97
C THR A 379 25.04 -19.33 8.11
N GLY A 380 25.07 -18.74 9.31
CA GLY A 380 24.60 -17.37 9.56
C GLY A 380 25.44 -16.33 8.82
N ALA A 381 26.76 -16.47 8.78
CA ALA A 381 27.64 -15.59 8.02
C ALA A 381 27.38 -15.68 6.51
N ALA A 382 27.24 -16.89 5.96
CA ALA A 382 26.88 -17.08 4.55
C ALA A 382 25.51 -16.48 4.21
N ALA A 383 24.49 -16.72 5.06
CA ALA A 383 23.17 -16.12 4.88
C ALA A 383 23.22 -14.59 4.95
N ALA A 384 23.97 -14.03 5.89
CA ALA A 384 24.16 -12.57 6.00
C ALA A 384 24.86 -11.98 4.78
N MET A 385 25.86 -12.66 4.21
CA MET A 385 26.52 -12.24 2.97
C MET A 385 25.55 -12.25 1.79
N LEU A 386 24.75 -13.32 1.63
CA LEU A 386 23.75 -13.42 0.55
C LEU A 386 22.66 -12.35 0.67
N VAL A 387 22.14 -12.13 1.88
CA VAL A 387 21.17 -11.07 2.15
C VAL A 387 21.79 -9.70 1.91
N GLY A 388 23.03 -9.47 2.36
CA GLY A 388 23.74 -8.22 2.14
C GLY A 388 23.97 -7.91 0.65
N ALA A 389 24.40 -8.92 -0.12
CA ALA A 389 24.56 -8.81 -1.57
C ALA A 389 23.22 -8.51 -2.26
N PHE A 390 22.15 -9.20 -1.85
CA PHE A 390 20.81 -8.94 -2.37
C PHE A 390 20.34 -7.51 -2.07
N VAL A 391 20.49 -7.05 -0.82
CA VAL A 391 20.11 -5.69 -0.40
C VAL A 391 20.91 -4.64 -1.17
N LEU A 392 22.19 -4.89 -1.42
CA LEU A 392 23.02 -4.00 -2.24
C LEU A 392 22.42 -3.80 -3.63
N VAL A 393 22.10 -4.91 -4.32
CA VAL A 393 21.51 -4.85 -5.66
C VAL A 393 20.13 -4.17 -5.60
N GLN A 394 19.30 -4.54 -4.64
CA GLN A 394 17.96 -3.97 -4.48
C GLN A 394 18.01 -2.44 -4.27
N LEU A 395 18.85 -1.96 -3.35
CA LEU A 395 18.98 -0.53 -3.07
C LEU A 395 19.59 0.22 -4.25
N THR A 396 20.52 -0.40 -4.96
CA THR A 396 21.13 0.19 -6.17
C THR A 396 20.09 0.37 -7.28
N VAL A 397 19.29 -0.66 -7.56
CA VAL A 397 18.19 -0.58 -8.53
C VAL A 397 17.15 0.47 -8.11
N ALA A 398 16.74 0.46 -6.83
CA ALA A 398 15.75 1.40 -6.31
C ALA A 398 16.25 2.85 -6.35
N TRP A 399 17.53 3.09 -6.05
CA TRP A 399 18.11 4.42 -6.10
C TRP A 399 18.21 4.96 -7.52
N HIS A 400 18.74 4.17 -8.45
CA HIS A 400 18.80 4.50 -9.87
C HIS A 400 17.41 4.85 -10.42
N LEU A 401 16.42 4.04 -10.07
CA LEU A 401 15.04 4.28 -10.47
C LEU A 401 14.44 5.54 -9.85
N SER A 402 14.79 5.85 -8.59
CA SER A 402 14.38 7.09 -7.93
C SER A 402 14.92 8.31 -8.67
N ASP A 403 16.17 8.27 -9.12
CA ASP A 403 16.79 9.36 -9.88
C ASP A 403 16.11 9.53 -11.25
N PHE A 404 15.90 8.42 -11.97
CA PHE A 404 15.14 8.42 -13.23
C PHE A 404 13.74 9.04 -13.06
N LEU A 405 13.00 8.62 -12.03
CA LEU A 405 11.66 9.11 -11.76
C LEU A 405 11.63 10.58 -11.32
N ARG A 406 12.67 11.07 -10.62
CA ARG A 406 12.75 12.50 -10.31
C ARG A 406 12.77 13.32 -11.59
N GLY A 407 13.68 13.02 -12.52
CA GLY A 407 13.75 13.72 -13.80
C GLY A 407 12.48 13.59 -14.65
N ALA A 408 11.93 12.37 -14.73
CA ALA A 408 10.73 12.10 -15.51
C ALA A 408 9.51 12.93 -15.03
N PHE A 409 9.41 13.26 -13.74
CA PHE A 409 8.26 13.97 -13.16
C PHE A 409 8.56 15.36 -12.61
N ASP A 410 9.69 15.97 -13.00
CA ASP A 410 10.05 17.33 -12.60
C ASP A 410 8.97 18.37 -12.97
N GLY A 411 8.31 18.22 -14.13
CA GLY A 411 7.21 19.09 -14.53
C GLY A 411 6.01 19.05 -13.58
N ASN A 412 5.66 17.86 -13.05
CA ASN A 412 4.58 17.74 -12.06
C ASN A 412 4.97 18.46 -10.76
N ARG A 413 6.24 18.36 -10.35
CA ARG A 413 6.76 19.06 -9.17
C ARG A 413 6.71 20.57 -9.34
N GLU A 414 7.13 21.08 -10.50
CA GLU A 414 7.07 22.50 -10.83
C GLU A 414 5.62 23.02 -10.83
N LEU A 415 4.70 22.32 -11.49
CA LEU A 415 3.28 22.71 -11.55
C LEU A 415 2.63 22.66 -10.17
N THR A 416 2.88 21.61 -9.37
CA THR A 416 2.39 21.50 -7.99
C THR A 416 2.85 22.68 -7.14
N ALA A 417 4.14 23.06 -7.24
CA ALA A 417 4.70 24.16 -6.49
C ALA A 417 4.08 25.50 -6.90
N ALA A 418 3.88 25.72 -8.20
CA ALA A 418 3.22 26.93 -8.70
C ALA A 418 1.73 27.00 -8.30
N ALA A 419 1.04 25.86 -8.29
CA ALA A 419 -0.40 25.76 -7.99
C ALA A 419 -0.76 26.16 -6.56
N VAL A 420 0.19 26.20 -5.62
CA VAL A 420 -0.04 26.56 -4.21
C VAL A 420 0.63 27.88 -3.80
N ASP A 421 1.22 28.59 -4.76
CA ASP A 421 2.06 29.77 -4.52
C ASP A 421 1.46 31.03 -5.15
N ALA A 422 0.89 31.90 -4.31
CA ALA A 422 0.33 33.19 -4.72
C ALA A 422 1.40 34.23 -5.10
N SER A 423 2.66 34.02 -4.71
CA SER A 423 3.72 35.00 -4.93
C SER A 423 4.28 34.98 -6.36
N ARG A 424 3.99 33.92 -7.12
CA ARG A 424 4.41 33.81 -8.52
C ARG A 424 3.58 34.72 -9.41
N THR A 425 4.24 35.40 -10.34
CA THR A 425 3.55 36.21 -11.35
C THR A 425 2.69 35.33 -12.28
N PRO A 426 1.60 35.88 -12.86
CA PRO A 426 0.79 35.16 -13.84
C PRO A 426 1.61 34.56 -14.99
N ASP A 427 2.60 35.28 -15.53
CA ASP A 427 3.47 34.81 -16.60
C ASP A 427 4.31 33.59 -16.18
N ALA A 428 4.86 33.60 -14.96
CA ALA A 428 5.63 32.47 -14.44
C ALA A 428 4.75 31.23 -14.23
N ARG A 429 3.49 31.41 -13.80
CA ARG A 429 2.51 30.32 -13.68
C ARG A 429 2.11 29.77 -15.05
N CYS A 430 1.81 30.65 -16.01
CA CYS A 430 1.52 30.29 -17.40
C CYS A 430 2.66 29.49 -18.03
N ALA A 431 3.91 29.95 -17.89
CA ALA A 431 5.07 29.29 -18.46
C ALA A 431 5.25 27.85 -17.93
N VAL A 432 4.99 27.64 -16.63
CA VAL A 432 5.03 26.29 -16.02
C VAL A 432 3.90 25.40 -16.56
N LEU A 433 2.69 25.93 -16.70
CA LEU A 433 1.55 25.17 -17.24
C LEU A 433 1.76 24.78 -18.70
N VAL A 434 2.20 25.72 -19.54
CA VAL A 434 2.51 25.48 -20.96
C VAL A 434 3.59 24.42 -21.09
N ARG A 435 4.71 24.57 -20.37
CA ARG A 435 5.81 23.58 -20.37
C ARG A 435 5.33 22.20 -19.92
N TRP A 436 4.45 22.15 -18.92
CA TRP A 436 3.89 20.88 -18.45
C TRP A 436 2.99 20.24 -19.50
N ALA A 437 2.12 21.03 -20.14
CA ALA A 437 1.11 20.57 -21.10
C ALA A 437 1.69 20.22 -22.48
N ASP A 438 2.86 20.76 -22.83
CA ASP A 438 3.61 20.46 -24.07
C ASP A 438 4.21 19.05 -24.09
N ARG A 439 4.22 18.35 -22.95
CA ARG A 439 4.60 16.93 -22.91
C ARG A 439 3.51 16.05 -23.53
N PRO A 440 3.86 14.86 -24.07
CA PRO A 440 2.92 13.95 -24.74
C PRO A 440 2.05 13.20 -23.73
N TRP A 441 1.19 13.93 -23.02
CA TRP A 441 0.17 13.37 -22.15
C TRP A 441 -1.04 12.92 -22.96
N PRO A 442 -1.78 11.89 -22.51
CA PRO A 442 -3.08 11.59 -23.07
C PRO A 442 -4.02 12.80 -22.99
N ASP A 443 -4.75 13.09 -24.07
CA ASP A 443 -5.61 14.30 -24.20
C ASP A 443 -6.56 14.50 -23.02
N TYR A 444 -7.22 13.42 -22.58
CA TYR A 444 -8.16 13.48 -21.46
C TYR A 444 -7.46 13.92 -20.16
N TYR A 445 -6.24 13.43 -19.91
CA TYR A 445 -5.50 13.70 -18.70
C TYR A 445 -4.91 15.12 -18.71
N ARG A 446 -4.36 15.53 -19.87
CA ARG A 446 -3.86 16.89 -20.09
C ARG A 446 -4.96 17.93 -19.86
N SER A 447 -6.11 17.72 -20.49
CA SER A 447 -7.26 18.64 -20.39
C SER A 447 -7.78 18.75 -18.97
N ALA A 448 -7.93 17.63 -18.26
CA ALA A 448 -8.37 17.61 -16.87
C ALA A 448 -7.43 18.42 -15.97
N VAL A 449 -6.11 18.15 -16.02
CA VAL A 449 -5.12 18.88 -15.22
C VAL A 449 -5.12 20.38 -15.50
N VAL A 450 -5.19 20.78 -16.78
CA VAL A 450 -5.21 22.21 -17.17
C VAL A 450 -6.46 22.91 -16.63
N ILE A 451 -7.63 22.28 -16.73
CA ILE A 451 -8.89 22.84 -16.21
C ILE A 451 -8.86 22.92 -14.68
N ASP A 452 -8.36 21.88 -14.03
CA ASP A 452 -8.43 21.76 -12.58
C ASP A 452 -7.43 22.66 -11.87
N VAL A 453 -6.21 22.82 -12.40
CA VAL A 453 -5.26 23.79 -11.84
C VAL A 453 -5.81 25.22 -11.91
N GLN A 454 -6.48 25.58 -13.01
CA GLN A 454 -7.14 26.89 -13.16
C GLN A 454 -8.26 27.07 -12.14
N ARG A 455 -9.19 26.10 -12.08
CA ARG A 455 -10.33 26.13 -11.17
C ARG A 455 -9.89 26.20 -9.70
N THR A 456 -8.96 25.34 -9.31
CA THR A 456 -8.48 25.24 -7.93
C THR A 456 -7.71 26.48 -7.51
N TYR A 457 -6.84 27.01 -8.37
CA TYR A 457 -6.13 28.25 -8.08
C TYR A 457 -7.09 29.44 -7.95
N GLN A 458 -8.05 29.56 -8.87
CA GLN A 458 -9.07 30.62 -8.82
C GLN A 458 -9.93 30.51 -7.55
N ALA A 459 -10.33 29.30 -7.16
CA ALA A 459 -11.08 29.09 -5.93
C ALA A 459 -10.29 29.50 -4.68
N ARG A 460 -8.95 29.33 -4.69
CA ARG A 460 -8.09 29.64 -3.55
C ARG A 460 -7.68 31.11 -3.48
N PHE A 461 -7.28 31.70 -4.60
CA PHE A 461 -6.61 33.01 -4.66
C PHE A 461 -7.45 34.10 -5.34
N GLY A 462 -8.61 33.75 -5.92
CA GLY A 462 -9.53 34.72 -6.52
C GLY A 462 -9.14 35.21 -7.92
N GLU A 463 -8.08 34.65 -8.51
CA GLU A 463 -7.57 35.00 -9.84
C GLU A 463 -7.24 33.75 -10.67
N PRO A 464 -7.24 33.81 -12.01
CA PRO A 464 -6.87 32.65 -12.83
C PRO A 464 -5.40 32.25 -12.61
N PHE A 465 -5.13 30.94 -12.69
CA PHE A 465 -3.77 30.41 -12.62
C PHE A 465 -2.92 30.97 -13.77
N CYS A 466 -3.48 30.92 -14.97
CA CYS A 466 -2.89 31.47 -16.17
C CYS A 466 -3.97 32.23 -16.95
N VAL A 467 -3.71 33.49 -17.29
CA VAL A 467 -4.59 34.29 -18.17
C VAL A 467 -4.47 33.69 -19.57
N ALA A 468 -5.61 33.37 -20.21
CA ALA A 468 -5.64 32.71 -21.52
C ALA A 468 -4.63 33.35 -22.48
N SER A 469 -3.59 32.60 -22.80
CA SER A 469 -2.57 33.00 -23.77
C SER A 469 -2.81 32.24 -25.06
N SER A 470 -2.51 32.87 -26.19
CA SER A 470 -2.53 32.20 -27.50
C SER A 470 -1.66 30.94 -27.55
N GLU A 471 -0.72 30.81 -26.60
CA GLU A 471 0.15 29.66 -26.44
C GLU A 471 -0.54 28.51 -25.70
N LEU A 472 -1.29 28.79 -24.63
CA LEU A 472 -2.09 27.76 -23.94
C LEU A 472 -3.18 27.20 -24.85
N ASP A 473 -3.85 28.06 -25.61
CA ASP A 473 -4.86 27.65 -26.59
C ASP A 473 -4.24 26.77 -27.69
N ARG A 474 -3.03 27.09 -28.14
CA ARG A 474 -2.28 26.27 -29.11
C ARG A 474 -1.96 24.89 -28.54
N VAL A 475 -1.49 24.80 -27.30
CA VAL A 475 -1.14 23.52 -26.66
C VAL A 475 -2.38 22.66 -26.43
N LEU A 476 -3.52 23.27 -26.07
CA LEU A 476 -4.79 22.56 -25.92
C LEU A 476 -5.40 22.11 -27.26
N ALA A 477 -5.13 22.83 -28.35
CA ALA A 477 -5.61 22.48 -29.69
C ALA A 477 -4.72 21.44 -30.40
N ALA A 478 -3.48 21.23 -29.95
CA ALA A 478 -2.56 20.26 -30.54
C ALA A 478 -3.00 18.82 -30.19
N PRO A 479 -3.12 17.89 -31.17
CA PRO A 479 -3.41 16.49 -30.88
C PRO A 479 -2.33 15.90 -29.95
N SER A 480 -2.69 15.03 -28.98
CA SER A 480 -1.68 14.23 -28.28
C SER A 480 -0.95 13.35 -29.30
N GLY A 481 0.36 13.57 -29.46
CA GLY A 481 1.23 12.82 -30.38
C GLY A 481 1.57 11.42 -29.92
#